data_AF-A0A942I8T6-F1
#
_entry.id   AF-A0A942I8T6-F1
#
_cell.length_a   1.000
_cell.length_b   1.000
_cell.length_c   1.000
_cell.angle_alpha   90.00
_cell.angle_beta   90.00
_cell.angle_gamma   90.00
#
_symmetry.space_group_name_H-M   'P 1'
#
loop_
_entity.id
_entity.type
_entity.pdbx_description
1 polymer ?
#
loop_
_entity_poly.entity_id
_entity_poly.type
_entity_poly.pdbx_seq_one_letter_code
_entity_poly.pdbx_strand_id
1 'polypeptide(L)' 'MKVRYVGETFFDGDGLTDGAVYTCLGVEGPFLRIIDGSGDDYLYYAKRPGPTNHSEGRGGKFEIVEDDEKGSLKAAIAD' A
#
# COMPACT_ATOMS: atom_id res chain seq x y z
N MET A 1 1.66 -10.58 6.07
CA MET A 1 0.51 -9.94 5.39
C MET A 1 0.93 -9.53 3.98
N LYS A 2 -0.01 -9.51 3.02
CA LYS A 2 0.24 -9.12 1.63
C LYS A 2 -0.94 -8.33 1.09
N VAL A 3 -0.63 -7.30 0.31
CA VAL A 3 -1.62 -6.46 -0.38
C VAL A 3 -1.28 -6.35 -1.86
N ARG A 4 -2.30 -6.21 -2.70
CA ARG A 4 -2.16 -5.80 -4.09
C ARG A 4 -2.43 -4.30 -4.18
N TYR A 5 -1.57 -3.56 -4.85
CA TYR A 5 -1.87 -2.18 -5.21
C TYR A 5 -2.67 -2.12 -6.51
N VAL A 6 -3.72 -1.30 -6.53
CA VAL A 6 -4.51 -0.99 -7.72
C VAL A 6 -4.57 0.52 -7.87
N GLY A 7 -3.92 1.06 -8.90
CA GLY A 7 -3.76 2.51 -9.09
C GLY A 7 -2.66 2.86 -10.10
N GLU A 8 -2.34 4.15 -10.23
CA GLU A 8 -1.26 4.59 -11.13
C GLU A 8 0.10 4.11 -10.61
N THR A 9 0.92 3.52 -11.49
CA THR A 9 2.32 3.20 -11.21
C THR A 9 3.13 4.48 -11.09
N PHE A 10 3.97 4.60 -10.07
CA PHE A 10 4.80 5.80 -9.84
C PHE A 10 6.27 5.47 -9.56
N PHE A 11 7.12 6.50 -9.70
CA PHE A 11 8.59 6.41 -9.61
C PHE A 11 9.19 5.35 -10.55
N ASP A 12 8.66 5.23 -11.77
CA ASP A 12 9.14 4.27 -12.78
C ASP A 12 9.22 2.81 -12.32
N GLY A 13 8.39 2.44 -11.34
CA GLY A 13 8.33 1.09 -10.76
C GLY A 13 9.08 0.93 -9.44
N ASP A 14 9.87 1.90 -9.01
CA ASP A 14 10.54 1.88 -7.70
C ASP A 14 9.55 2.14 -6.54
N GLY A 15 8.36 2.67 -6.83
CA GLY A 15 7.27 2.82 -5.86
C GLY A 15 6.26 1.68 -5.90
N LEU A 16 4.97 2.04 -5.90
CA LEU A 16 3.89 1.08 -6.14
C LEU A 16 3.57 0.99 -7.63
N THR A 17 3.36 -0.24 -8.10
CA THR A 17 3.08 -0.61 -9.49
C THR A 17 1.70 -1.25 -9.56
N ASP A 18 0.89 -0.84 -10.53
CA ASP A 18 -0.46 -1.37 -10.71
C ASP A 18 -0.48 -2.90 -10.80
N GLY A 19 -1.36 -3.53 -10.04
CA GLY A 19 -1.54 -4.98 -10.01
C GLY A 19 -0.45 -5.76 -9.25
N ALA A 20 0.64 -5.13 -8.83
CA ALA A 20 1.72 -5.78 -8.10
C ALA A 20 1.28 -6.15 -6.67
N VAL A 21 1.79 -7.30 -6.18
CA VAL A 21 1.57 -7.78 -4.82
C VAL A 21 2.80 -7.50 -3.98
N TYR A 22 2.59 -6.84 -2.84
CA TYR A 22 3.66 -6.40 -1.95
C TYR A 22 3.57 -7.07 -0.58
N THR A 23 4.73 -7.22 0.04
CA THR A 23 4.84 -7.63 1.44
C THR A 23 4.49 -6.45 2.33
N CYS A 24 3.50 -6.64 3.21
CA CYS A 24 3.18 -5.69 4.26
C CYS A 24 3.74 -6.20 5.60
N LEU A 25 4.62 -5.39 6.19
CA LEU A 25 5.29 -5.68 7.46
C LEU A 25 4.39 -5.38 8.66
N GLY A 26 3.46 -4.43 8.52
CA GLY A 26 2.59 -4.02 9.61
C GLY A 26 1.67 -2.86 9.26
N VAL A 27 0.73 -2.61 10.18
CA VAL A 27 -0.12 -1.42 10.21
C VAL A 27 0.44 -0.46 11.26
N GLU A 28 0.67 0.80 10.88
CA GLU A 28 1.21 1.84 11.74
C GLU A 28 0.33 3.10 11.67
N GLY A 29 -0.57 3.21 12.64
CA GLY A 29 -1.60 4.26 12.61
C GLY A 29 -2.45 4.12 11.33
N PRO A 30 -2.57 5.18 10.51
CA PRO A 30 -3.33 5.12 9.26
C PRO A 30 -2.51 4.59 8.06
N PHE A 31 -1.29 4.11 8.29
CA PHE A 31 -0.37 3.69 7.24
C PHE A 31 -0.14 2.19 7.24
N LEU A 32 0.20 1.64 6.08
CA LEU A 32 0.78 0.32 5.92
C LEU A 32 2.28 0.46 5.65
N ARG A 33 3.10 -0.32 6.34
CA ARG A 33 4.53 -0.44 6.05
C ARG A 33 4.72 -1.50 4.97
N ILE A 34 5.12 -1.08 3.78
CA ILE A 34 5.21 -1.90 2.57
C ILE A 34 6.65 -1.93 2.09
N ILE A 35 7.18 -3.12 1.79
CA ILE A 35 8.40 -3.25 0.98
C ILE A 35 7.97 -3.05 -0.48
N ASP A 36 8.34 -1.93 -1.09
CA ASP A 36 7.88 -1.55 -2.44
C ASP A 36 8.88 -1.94 -3.55
N GLY A 37 8.72 -1.37 -4.75
CA GLY A 37 9.54 -1.72 -5.91
C GLY A 37 11.02 -1.40 -5.77
N SER A 38 11.39 -0.48 -4.88
CA SER A 38 12.78 -0.14 -4.55
C SER A 38 13.49 -1.25 -3.76
N GLY A 39 12.72 -2.11 -3.08
CA GLY A 39 13.23 -3.12 -2.15
C GLY A 39 13.36 -2.65 -0.70
N ASP A 40 13.14 -1.36 -0.43
CA ASP A 40 13.09 -0.78 0.92
C ASP A 40 11.64 -0.68 1.44
N ASP A 41 11.49 -0.48 2.75
CA ASP A 41 10.17 -0.30 3.37
C ASP A 41 9.76 1.17 3.53
N TYR A 42 8.54 1.48 3.10
CA TYR A 42 7.94 2.81 3.22
C TYR A 42 6.51 2.76 3.78
N LEU A 43 6.07 3.89 4.33
CA LEU A 43 4.71 4.06 4.84
C LEU A 43 3.79 4.61 3.75
N TYR A 44 2.76 3.85 3.43
CA TYR A 44 1.70 4.24 2.50
C TYR A 44 0.37 4.38 3.22
N TYR A 45 -0.39 5.44 2.94
CA TYR A 45 -1.69 5.62 3.57
C TYR A 45 -2.64 4.48 3.18
N ALA A 46 -3.23 3.79 4.16
CA ALA A 46 -3.93 2.54 3.93
C ALA A 46 -5.14 2.67 3.00
N LYS A 47 -5.86 3.80 3.09
CA LYS A 47 -7.10 4.05 2.34
C LYS A 47 -6.90 4.74 0.99
N ARG A 48 -5.75 5.38 0.79
CA ARG A 48 -5.44 6.16 -0.42
C ARG A 48 -3.92 6.19 -0.66
N PRO A 49 -3.28 5.04 -0.91
CA PRO A 49 -1.85 4.99 -1.19
C PRO A 49 -1.49 5.79 -2.43
N GLY A 50 -0.36 6.49 -2.40
CA GLY A 50 0.15 7.27 -3.52
C GLY A 50 1.40 8.06 -3.12
N PRO A 51 2.05 8.71 -4.10
CA PRO A 51 3.28 9.47 -3.87
C PRO A 51 3.00 10.77 -3.07
N THR A 52 3.95 11.15 -2.22
CA THR A 52 3.84 12.30 -1.29
C THR A 52 3.91 13.67 -1.97
N ASN A 53 4.47 13.73 -3.18
CA ASN A 53 4.71 14.96 -3.94
C ASN A 53 3.57 15.32 -4.91
N HIS A 54 2.51 14.50 -5.02
CA HIS A 54 1.42 14.79 -5.93
C HIS A 54 0.30 15.58 -5.25
N SER A 55 -0.02 16.73 -5.86
CA SER A 55 -1.26 17.48 -5.62
C SER A 55 -2.45 16.53 -5.82
N GLU A 56 -3.39 16.57 -4.88
CA GLU A 56 -4.60 15.75 -4.79
C GLU A 56 -5.08 15.13 -6.11
N GLY A 57 -5.30 13.81 -6.12
CA GLY A 57 -6.20 13.21 -7.12
C GLY A 57 -5.80 11.88 -7.77
N ARG A 58 -4.66 11.27 -7.44
CA ARG A 58 -4.27 9.98 -8.06
C ARG A 58 -3.72 8.96 -7.05
N GLY A 59 -4.44 8.78 -5.96
CA GLY A 59 -4.19 7.64 -5.08
C GLY A 59 -4.80 6.37 -5.67
N GLY A 60 -4.21 5.23 -5.35
CA GLY A 60 -4.79 3.91 -5.60
C GLY A 60 -5.56 3.39 -4.40
N LYS A 61 -5.76 2.08 -4.37
CA LYS A 61 -6.28 1.32 -3.22
C LYS A 61 -5.43 0.07 -3.01
N PHE A 62 -5.44 -0.44 -1.79
CA PHE A 62 -4.92 -1.77 -1.49
C PHE A 62 -6.05 -2.80 -1.48
N GLU A 63 -5.84 -3.92 -2.14
CA GLU A 63 -6.67 -5.12 -2.01
C GLU A 63 -5.94 -6.15 -1.15
N ILE A 64 -6.65 -6.76 -0.21
CA ILE A 64 -6.07 -7.76 0.70
C ILE A 64 -5.82 -9.05 -0.06
N VAL A 65 -4.56 -9.51 -0.07
CA VAL A 65 -4.17 -10.82 -0.63
C VAL A 65 -3.99 -11.84 0.49
N GLU A 66 -3.39 -11.42 1.61
CA GLU A 66 -3.14 -12.27 2.78
C GLU A 66 -3.17 -11.38 4.04
N ASP A 67 -4.15 -11.58 4.92
CA ASP A 67 -4.25 -10.87 6.20
C ASP A 67 -3.65 -11.70 7.34
N ASP A 68 -3.41 -11.06 8.48
CA ASP A 68 -3.05 -11.78 9.71
C ASP A 68 -4.29 -12.37 10.40
N GLU A 69 -4.06 -13.20 11.43
CA GLU A 69 -5.14 -13.82 12.21
C GLU A 69 -6.05 -12.79 12.92
N LYS A 70 -5.59 -11.55 13.08
CA LYS A 70 -6.32 -10.47 13.75
C LYS A 70 -7.15 -9.64 12.77
N GLY A 71 -6.99 -9.83 11.46
CA GLY A 71 -7.65 -9.01 10.44
C GLY A 71 -7.11 -7.58 10.40
N SER A 72 -5.82 -7.38 10.67
CA SER A 72 -5.21 -6.04 10.77
C SER A 72 -5.36 -5.24 9.48
N LEU A 73 -5.16 -5.85 8.30
CA LEU A 73 -5.34 -5.15 7.03
C LEU A 73 -6.81 -4.79 6.81
N LYS A 74 -7.73 -5.72 7.10
CA LYS A 74 -9.17 -5.48 6.99
C LYS A 74 -9.59 -4.28 7.83
N ALA A 75 -9.09 -4.16 9.06
CA ALA A 75 -9.40 -3.03 9.93
C ALA A 75 -8.80 -1.71 9.41
N ALA A 76 -7.61 -1.73 8.83
CA ALA A 76 -6.91 -0.53 8.35
C ALA A 76 -7.45 0.02 7.01
N ILE A 77 -7.91 -0.87 6.12
CA ILE A 77 -8.33 -0.53 4.75
C ILE A 77 -9.84 -0.27 4.68
N ALA A 78 -10.65 -0.82 5.60
CA ALA A 78 -12.10 -0.60 5.62
C ALA A 78 -12.46 0.90 5.78
N ASP A 79 -13.52 1.32 5.09
CA ASP A 79 -14.07 2.69 5.15
C ASP A 79 -14.46 3.13 6.57
#